data_AF-A0A2E2Z7V4-F1
#
_entry.id   AF-A0A2E2Z7V4-F1
#
_cell.length_a   1.000
_cell.length_b   1.000
_cell.length_c   1.000
_cell.angle_alpha   90.00
_cell.angle_beta   90.00
_cell.angle_gamma   90.00
#
_symmetry.space_group_name_H-M   'P 1'
#
loop_
_entity.id
_entity.type
_entity.pdbx_description
1 polymer ?
#
loop_
_entity_poly.entity_id
_entity_poly.type
_entity_poly.pdbx_seq_one_letter_code
_entity_poly.pdbx_strand_id
1 'polypeptide(L)'
;MKKITILILFITVLFSCNGLSKKQLTEEVKEMIIQTYNETPGLEKTEVVDLILEHEDGDKYKGVLTVIVPNLFGNMMNSFNSDSSYKDKNEITYELEVIYDGVDIDWKILD
;
A
#
# COMPACT_ATOMS: atom_id res chain seq x y z
N MET A 1 3.38 -16.36 12.23
CA MET A 1 2.91 -15.34 11.28
C MET A 1 1.71 -14.67 11.94
N LYS A 2 1.83 -13.41 12.38
CA LYS A 2 0.74 -12.70 13.04
C LYS A 2 -0.20 -12.18 11.95
N LYS A 3 -1.38 -12.78 11.84
CA LYS A 3 -2.45 -12.32 10.96
C LYS A 3 -3.04 -11.07 11.63
N ILE A 4 -2.88 -9.91 11.01
CA ILE A 4 -3.55 -8.69 11.45
C ILE A 4 -4.88 -8.68 10.68
N THR A 5 -5.97 -8.97 11.39
CA THR A 5 -7.34 -8.97 10.82
C THR A 5 -7.96 -7.61 11.15
N ILE A 6 -8.06 -6.72 10.17
CA ILE A 6 -8.74 -5.43 10.33
C ILE A 6 -10.14 -5.59 9.74
N LEU A 7 -11.13 -5.77 10.62
CA LEU A 7 -12.54 -5.87 10.25
C LEU A 7 -13.11 -4.47 9.97
N ILE A 8 -13.18 -4.05 8.72
CA ILE A 8 -13.83 -2.79 8.32
C ILE A 8 -15.28 -3.08 7.93
N LEU A 9 -16.20 -2.63 8.78
CA LEU A 9 -17.65 -2.66 8.54
C LEU A 9 -18.04 -1.47 7.66
N PHE A 10 -18.06 -1.58 6.33
CA PHE A 10 -18.72 -0.57 5.48
C PHE A 10 -19.40 -1.15 4.22
N ILE A 11 -20.72 -1.27 4.34
CA ILE A 11 -21.76 -0.94 3.35
C ILE A 11 -21.68 -1.65 1.98
N THR A 12 -22.45 -2.73 1.91
CA THR A 12 -22.95 -3.40 0.70
C THR A 12 -23.85 -2.47 -0.13
N VAL A 13 -23.32 -1.74 -1.10
CA VAL A 13 -24.15 -1.01 -2.08
C VAL A 13 -23.53 -1.05 -3.49
N LEU A 14 -24.08 -1.96 -4.30
CA LEU A 14 -24.31 -1.85 -5.76
C LEU A 14 -23.16 -2.16 -6.73
N PHE A 15 -23.03 -3.46 -7.03
CA PHE A 15 -22.51 -3.95 -8.31
C PHE A 15 -23.47 -3.61 -9.47
N SER A 16 -23.16 -2.59 -10.27
CA SER A 16 -23.62 -2.46 -11.68
C SER A 16 -22.91 -1.31 -12.41
N CYS A 17 -21.66 -1.51 -12.87
CA CYS A 17 -21.11 -0.85 -14.08
C CYS A 17 -19.68 -1.35 -14.40
N ASN A 18 -19.50 -2.12 -15.47
CA ASN A 18 -18.30 -2.92 -15.81
C ASN A 18 -16.99 -2.15 -16.15
N GLY A 19 -16.85 -0.88 -15.77
CA GLY A 19 -15.62 -0.10 -16.01
C GLY A 19 -15.41 1.04 -15.01
N LEU A 20 -16.50 1.59 -14.49
CA LEU A 20 -16.48 2.42 -13.29
C LEU A 20 -16.11 1.59 -12.06
N SER A 21 -16.62 0.34 -11.96
CA SER A 21 -16.37 -0.53 -10.81
C SER A 21 -14.89 -0.83 -10.59
N LYS A 22 -14.10 -1.10 -11.64
CA LYS A 22 -12.67 -1.41 -11.47
C LYS A 22 -11.88 -0.20 -10.99
N LYS A 23 -12.09 0.97 -11.62
CA LYS A 23 -11.41 2.21 -11.18
C LYS A 23 -11.84 2.63 -9.79
N GLN A 24 -13.14 2.58 -9.49
CA GLN A 24 -13.68 2.87 -8.16
C GLN A 24 -13.10 1.91 -7.13
N LEU A 25 -13.08 0.61 -7.43
CA LEU A 25 -12.49 -0.39 -6.55
C LEU A 25 -10.99 -0.13 -6.31
N THR A 26 -10.23 0.20 -7.36
CA THR A 26 -8.82 0.55 -7.22
C THR A 26 -8.63 1.75 -6.30
N GLU A 27 -9.45 2.80 -6.42
CA GLU A 27 -9.38 3.94 -5.50
C GLU A 27 -9.81 3.58 -4.07
N GLU A 28 -10.87 2.78 -3.89
CA GLU A 28 -11.33 2.33 -2.56
C GLU A 28 -10.26 1.49 -1.85
N VAL A 29 -9.65 0.53 -2.57
CA VAL A 29 -8.55 -0.29 -2.04
C VAL A 29 -7.34 0.59 -1.72
N LYS A 30 -7.04 1.58 -2.56
CA LYS A 30 -5.96 2.55 -2.32
C LYS A 30 -6.20 3.38 -1.06
N GLU A 31 -7.42 3.91 -0.87
CA GLU A 31 -7.79 4.66 0.33
C GLU A 31 -7.68 3.79 1.59
N MET A 32 -8.12 2.53 1.52
CA MET A 32 -8.01 1.58 2.62
C MET A 32 -6.55 1.30 3.01
N ILE A 33 -5.65 1.15 2.03
CA ILE A 33 -4.21 0.98 2.25
C ILE A 33 -3.61 2.23 2.91
N ILE A 34 -3.93 3.43 2.38
CA ILE A 34 -3.45 4.71 2.92
C ILE A 34 -3.92 4.87 4.37
N GLN A 35 -5.19 4.57 4.65
CA GLN A 35 -5.73 4.61 6.00
C GLN A 35 -4.96 3.64 6.92
N THR A 36 -4.71 2.41 6.47
CA THR A 36 -3.97 1.42 7.25
C THR A 36 -2.54 1.87 7.55
N TYR A 37 -1.84 2.51 6.61
CA TYR A 37 -0.50 3.06 6.85
C TYR A 37 -0.51 4.24 7.82
N ASN A 38 -1.49 5.13 7.73
CA ASN A 38 -1.63 6.25 8.66
C ASN A 38 -1.98 5.82 10.08
N GLU A 39 -2.70 4.71 10.23
CA GLU A 39 -3.09 4.15 11.53
C GLU A 39 -2.03 3.21 12.13
N THR A 40 -1.03 2.79 11.33
CA THR A 40 0.03 1.88 11.77
C THR A 40 1.28 2.63 12.23
N PRO A 41 1.68 2.52 13.51
CA PRO A 41 2.89 3.17 14.02
C PRO A 41 4.14 2.80 13.22
N GLY A 42 4.85 3.80 12.71
CA GLY A 42 6.09 3.64 11.92
C GLY A 42 5.91 3.56 10.40
N LEU A 43 4.66 3.55 9.90
CA LEU A 43 4.35 3.57 8.46
C LEU A 43 3.67 4.87 8.02
N GLU A 44 3.47 5.85 8.90
CA GLU A 44 2.66 7.06 8.67
C GLU A 44 3.26 8.00 7.61
N LYS A 45 4.53 7.81 7.29
CA LYS A 45 5.26 8.56 6.26
C LYS A 45 5.41 7.79 4.94
N THR A 46 4.73 6.66 4.80
CA THR A 46 4.73 5.86 3.58
C THR A 46 3.81 6.53 2.56
N GLU A 47 4.35 6.85 1.40
CA GLU A 47 3.58 7.40 0.28
C GLU A 47 3.16 6.27 -0.66
N VAL A 48 1.86 6.18 -0.98
CA VAL A 48 1.35 5.28 -1.99
C VAL A 48 1.40 5.96 -3.36
N VAL A 49 2.31 5.51 -4.22
CA VAL A 49 2.55 6.11 -5.54
C VAL A 49 1.54 5.59 -6.55
N ASP A 50 1.41 4.27 -6.65
CA ASP A 50 0.57 3.62 -7.64
C ASP A 50 -0.01 2.31 -7.10
N LEU A 51 -1.20 1.97 -7.60
CA LEU A 51 -1.86 0.70 -7.32
C LEU A 51 -2.52 0.20 -8.61
N ILE A 52 -2.02 -0.92 -9.11
CA ILE A 52 -2.59 -1.60 -10.27
C ILE A 52 -3.25 -2.88 -9.78
N LEU A 53 -4.58 -2.96 -9.89
CA LEU A 53 -5.32 -4.19 -9.61
C LEU A 53 -5.72 -4.89 -10.91
N GLU A 54 -5.61 -6.21 -10.92
CA GLU A 54 -6.10 -7.11 -11.95
C GLU A 54 -7.11 -8.07 -11.34
N HIS A 55 -8.19 -8.33 -12.06
CA HIS A 55 -9.19 -9.30 -11.61
C HIS A 55 -8.60 -10.70 -11.76
N GLU A 56 -8.68 -11.51 -10.71
CA GLU A 56 -8.18 -12.88 -10.72
C GLU A 56 -9.33 -13.86 -10.92
N ASP A 57 -10.27 -13.92 -9.98
CA ASP A 57 -11.45 -14.79 -10.02
C ASP A 57 -12.48 -14.36 -8.97
N GLY A 58 -13.78 -14.55 -9.24
CA GLY A 58 -14.85 -14.14 -8.30
C GLY A 58 -14.73 -12.67 -7.87
N ASP A 59 -14.67 -12.42 -6.55
CA ASP A 59 -14.44 -11.09 -5.96
C ASP A 59 -12.96 -10.80 -5.69
N LYS A 60 -12.05 -11.68 -6.15
CA LYS A 60 -10.63 -11.59 -5.89
C LYS A 60 -9.90 -10.77 -6.95
N TYR A 61 -9.08 -9.85 -6.48
CA TYR A 61 -8.19 -9.01 -7.26
C TYR A 61 -6.76 -9.15 -6.76
N LYS A 62 -5.81 -9.15 -7.69
CA LYS A 62 -4.39 -9.21 -7.41
C LYS A 62 -3.71 -8.03 -8.07
N GLY A 63 -2.74 -7.42 -7.40
CA GLY A 63 -2.14 -6.21 -7.90
C GLY A 63 -0.73 -5.94 -7.42
N VAL A 64 -0.17 -4.87 -7.98
CA VAL A 64 1.12 -4.32 -7.56
C VAL A 64 0.88 -2.93 -6.97
N LEU A 65 1.33 -2.76 -5.74
CA LEU A 65 1.31 -1.52 -5.00
C LEU A 65 2.75 -0.98 -4.94
N THR A 66 2.94 0.23 -5.46
CA THR A 66 4.22 0.93 -5.38
C THR A 66 4.17 1.93 -4.25
N VAL A 67 5.10 1.82 -3.31
CA VAL A 67 5.20 2.71 -2.15
C VAL A 67 6.58 3.32 -2.02
N ILE A 68 6.63 4.54 -1.49
CA ILE A 68 7.86 5.20 -1.08
C ILE A 68 7.88 5.24 0.46
N VAL A 69 8.89 4.62 1.04
CA VAL A 69 9.10 4.57 2.49
C VAL A 69 10.33 5.40 2.84
N PRO A 70 10.29 6.24 3.89
CA PRO A 70 11.48 6.96 4.33
C PRO A 70 12.59 6.00 4.77
N ASN A 71 13.80 6.22 4.26
CA ASN A 71 14.99 5.50 4.67
C ASN A 71 15.44 5.99 6.05
N LEU A 72 14.91 5.40 7.12
CA LEU A 72 15.22 5.80 8.49
C LEU A 72 16.73 5.72 8.78
N PHE A 73 17.44 4.75 8.22
CA PHE A 73 18.89 4.60 8.42
C PHE A 73 19.68 5.65 7.64
N GLY A 74 19.35 5.87 6.37
CA GLY A 74 19.96 6.93 5.55
C GLY A 74 19.74 8.31 6.16
N ASN A 75 18.52 8.61 6.59
CA ASN A 75 18.17 9.87 7.26
C ASN A 75 18.95 10.07 8.57
N MET A 76 19.13 9.01 9.36
CA MET A 76 19.93 9.05 10.58
C MET A 76 21.40 9.31 10.26
N MET A 77 22.00 8.58 9.32
CA MET A 77 23.42 8.72 8.96
C MET A 77 23.73 10.09 8.36
N ASN A 78 22.82 10.64 7.56
CA ASN A 78 22.91 11.99 7.01
C ASN A 78 22.79 13.08 8.09
N SER A 79 22.07 12.83 9.19
CA SER A 79 22.01 13.75 10.34
C SER A 79 23.32 13.75 11.14
N PHE A 80 24.01 12.61 11.21
CA PHE A 80 25.29 12.48 11.92
C PHE A 80 26.50 12.97 11.12
N ASN A 81 26.46 12.91 9.79
CA ASN A 81 27.53 13.37 8.92
C ASN A 81 27.10 14.62 8.15
N SER A 82 27.73 15.76 8.45
CA SER A 82 27.57 17.02 7.69
C SER A 82 28.23 16.99 6.31
N ASP A 83 28.85 15.86 5.94
CA ASP A 83 29.53 15.67 4.67
C ASP A 83 28.55 15.16 3.60
N SER A 84 28.20 16.06 2.68
CA SER A 84 27.23 15.90 1.58
C SER A 84 27.55 14.82 0.52
N SER A 85 28.55 13.97 0.78
CA SER A 85 29.06 12.96 -0.14
C SER A 85 28.32 11.62 -0.05
N TYR A 86 27.59 11.35 1.03
CA TYR A 86 26.67 10.21 1.14
C TYR A 86 25.28 10.64 0.70
N LYS A 87 25.04 10.65 -0.62
CA LYS A 87 23.67 10.71 -1.17
C LYS A 87 23.01 9.34 -1.08
N ASP A 88 22.94 8.77 0.12
CA ASP A 88 22.02 7.66 0.32
C ASP A 88 20.61 8.22 0.18
N LYS A 89 19.81 7.62 -0.69
CA LYS A 89 18.45 8.09 -0.96
C LYS A 89 17.69 8.07 0.38
N ASN A 90 17.19 9.23 0.79
CA ASN A 90 16.39 9.42 2.00
C ASN A 90 15.04 8.66 1.95
N GLU A 91 14.76 8.03 0.81
CA GLU A 91 13.53 7.33 0.45
C GLU A 91 13.90 6.05 -0.31
N ILE A 92 13.14 5.00 -0.05
CA ILE A 92 13.26 3.70 -0.72
C ILE A 92 11.90 3.38 -1.34
N THR A 93 11.90 3.05 -2.62
CA THR A 93 10.72 2.56 -3.33
C THR A 93 10.62 1.05 -3.17
N TYR A 94 9.45 0.56 -2.79
CA TYR A 94 9.13 -0.86 -2.74
C TYR A 94 7.93 -1.18 -3.62
N GLU A 95 7.95 -2.35 -4.23
CA GLU A 95 6.80 -2.94 -4.91
C GLU A 95 6.26 -4.09 -4.04
N LEU A 96 4.96 -4.03 -3.76
CA LEU A 96 4.25 -4.99 -2.92
C LEU A 96 3.19 -5.68 -3.77
N GLU A 97 3.08 -6.99 -3.64
CA GLU A 97 1.94 -7.73 -4.15
C GLU A 97 0.75 -7.50 -3.22
N VAL A 98 -0.36 -7.01 -3.76
CA VAL A 98 -1.62 -6.81 -3.02
C VAL A 98 -2.62 -7.85 -3.48
N ILE A 99 -3.32 -8.44 -2.53
CA ILE A 99 -4.42 -9.39 -2.76
C ILE A 99 -5.64 -8.83 -2.03
N TYR A 100 -6.71 -8.55 -2.77
CA TYR A 100 -8.00 -8.14 -2.25
C TYR A 100 -9.03 -9.21 -2.57
N ASP A 101 -9.82 -9.67 -1.60
CA ASP A 101 -10.78 -10.77 -1.80
C ASP A 101 -12.27 -10.33 -1.78
N GLY A 102 -12.52 -9.02 -1.83
CA GLY A 102 -13.85 -8.44 -1.69
C GLY A 102 -14.18 -7.99 -0.26
N VAL A 103 -13.39 -8.40 0.73
CA VAL A 103 -13.60 -8.04 2.15
C VAL A 103 -12.30 -7.59 2.80
N ASP A 104 -11.24 -8.37 2.66
CA ASP A 104 -9.94 -8.19 3.30
C ASP A 104 -8.86 -7.83 2.27
N ILE A 105 -7.82 -7.13 2.74
CA ILE A 105 -6.60 -6.83 2.00
C ILE A 105 -5.42 -7.57 2.66
N ASP A 106 -4.66 -8.33 1.87
CA ASP A 106 -3.35 -8.88 2.22
C ASP A 106 -2.28 -8.28 1.30
N TRP A 107 -1.05 -8.13 1.81
CA TRP A 107 0.08 -7.70 0.99
C TRP A 107 1.38 -8.39 1.36
N LYS A 108 2.25 -8.56 0.37
CA LYS A 108 3.56 -9.21 0.52
C LYS A 108 4.61 -8.43 -0.25
N ILE A 109 5.82 -8.39 0.29
CA ILE A 109 6.97 -7.86 -0.44
C ILE A 109 7.23 -8.80 -1.62
N LEU A 110 7.31 -8.24 -2.82
CA LEU A 110 7.81 -8.96 -3.98
C LEU A 110 9.34 -9.07 -3.81
N ASP A 111 9.81 -10.30 -3.58
CA ASP A 111 11.23 -10.65 -3.44
C ASP A 111 11.89 -10.84 -4.82
#